data_AF-A0ABD5N4M3-F1
#
_entry.id   AF-A0ABD5N4M3-F1
#
_cell.length_a   1.000
_cell.length_b   1.000
_cell.length_c   1.000
_cell.angle_alpha   90.00
_cell.angle_beta   90.00
_cell.angle_gamma   90.00
#
_symmetry.space_group_name_H-M   'P 1'
#
loop_
_entity.id
_entity.type
_entity.pdbx_description
1 polymer ?
#
loop_
_entity_poly.entity_id
_entity_poly.type
_entity_poly.pdbx_seq_one_letter_code
_entity_poly.pdbx_strand_id
1 'polypeptide(L)'
;MSIREIGCCGAYCKTCRASISGSGCRGCKLGYESGEREINKAKCKIKVCCFKDKKFETCADCPDYSTCKIIHSFHDKSGYKYKKYKQSIEFIRKNGYGKFVKIADNWKGPYGKFD
;
A
#
# COMPACT_ATOMS: atom_id res chain seq x y z
N MET A 1 -8.85 13.13 4.05
CA MET A 1 -8.43 11.73 3.82
C MET A 1 -6.94 11.60 4.08
N SER A 2 -6.49 10.43 4.55
CA SER A 2 -5.15 10.25 5.12
C SER A 2 -4.31 9.23 4.33
N ILE A 3 -3.00 9.46 4.27
CA ILE A 3 -1.99 8.53 3.73
C ILE A 3 -2.08 7.15 4.43
N ARG A 4 -2.60 7.11 5.67
CA ARG A 4 -2.77 5.89 6.47
C ARG A 4 -3.66 4.83 5.83
N GLU A 5 -4.52 5.22 4.91
CA GLU A 5 -5.41 4.32 4.18
C GLU A 5 -4.72 3.65 2.97
N ILE A 6 -3.48 4.03 2.68
CA ILE A 6 -2.65 3.47 1.62
C ILE A 6 -1.76 2.38 2.22
N GLY A 7 -1.85 1.17 1.69
CA GLY A 7 -0.92 0.11 2.03
C GLY A 7 0.45 0.38 1.44
N CYS A 8 1.50 -0.18 2.05
CA CYS A 8 2.87 0.03 1.57
C CYS A 8 3.11 -0.33 0.10
N CYS A 9 2.31 -1.25 -0.45
CA CYS A 9 2.38 -1.61 -1.86
C CYS A 9 1.57 -0.68 -2.79
N GLY A 10 0.95 0.39 -2.29
CA GLY A 10 0.13 1.30 -3.10
C GLY A 10 -1.33 0.87 -3.27
N ALA A 11 -1.77 -0.14 -2.51
CA ALA A 11 -3.17 -0.54 -2.45
C ALA A 11 -3.97 0.47 -1.59
N TYR A 12 -5.06 1.01 -2.10
CA TYR A 12 -5.92 1.89 -1.32
C TYR A 12 -6.91 1.06 -0.48
N CYS A 13 -6.63 0.88 0.80
CA CYS A 13 -7.36 -0.06 1.65
C CYS A 13 -8.80 0.39 1.92
N LYS A 14 -9.06 1.70 1.93
CA LYS A 14 -10.38 2.27 2.22
C LYS A 14 -11.47 1.77 1.26
N THR A 15 -11.14 1.65 -0.02
CA THR A 15 -12.07 1.19 -1.07
C THR A 15 -12.08 -0.33 -1.22
N CYS A 16 -11.31 -1.06 -0.41
CA CYS A 16 -11.24 -2.51 -0.46
C CYS A 16 -12.53 -3.13 0.10
N ARG A 17 -13.13 -4.05 -0.66
CA ARG A 17 -14.35 -4.78 -0.26
C ARG A 17 -14.23 -5.37 1.14
N ALA A 18 -13.12 -6.04 1.47
CA ALA A 18 -12.90 -6.64 2.78
C ALA A 18 -12.88 -5.60 3.92
N SER A 19 -12.39 -4.39 3.65
CA SER A 19 -12.41 -3.30 4.64
C SER A 19 -13.82 -2.74 4.82
N ILE A 20 -14.58 -2.61 3.73
CA ILE A 20 -15.93 -2.00 3.74
C ILE A 20 -16.99 -2.98 4.23
N SER A 21 -16.87 -4.26 3.90
CA SER A 21 -17.89 -5.29 4.18
C SER A 21 -17.86 -5.84 5.61
N GLY A 22 -17.18 -5.16 6.54
CA GLY A 22 -17.12 -5.56 7.94
C GLY A 22 -16.36 -6.87 8.20
N SER A 23 -15.52 -7.35 7.27
CA SER A 23 -14.84 -8.65 7.41
C SER A 23 -13.69 -8.66 8.44
N GLY A 24 -13.67 -7.72 9.38
CA GLY A 24 -12.58 -7.52 10.36
C GLY A 24 -11.26 -7.04 9.74
N CYS A 25 -11.22 -6.73 8.44
CA CYS A 25 -10.02 -6.23 7.78
C CYS A 25 -9.78 -4.76 8.15
N ARG A 26 -8.79 -4.53 9.01
CA ARG A 26 -8.34 -3.17 9.42
C ARG A 26 -7.46 -2.48 8.38
N GLY A 27 -7.29 -3.06 7.19
CA GLY A 27 -6.35 -2.56 6.19
C GLY A 27 -4.88 -2.82 6.54
N CYS A 28 -3.99 -2.30 5.69
CA CYS A 28 -2.59 -2.68 5.75
C CYS A 28 -1.80 -2.04 6.89
N LYS A 29 -2.16 -0.84 7.34
CA LYS A 29 -1.39 -0.02 8.30
C LYS A 29 -1.99 0.03 9.70
N LEU A 30 -3.32 0.07 9.82
CA LEU A 30 -3.99 0.24 11.13
C LEU A 30 -3.72 -0.92 12.09
N GLY A 31 -3.55 -0.59 13.37
CA GLY A 31 -3.32 -1.50 14.49
C GLY A 31 -1.85 -1.82 14.78
N TYR A 32 -0.89 -1.48 13.92
CA TYR A 32 0.53 -1.66 14.22
C TYR A 32 1.09 -0.55 15.13
N GLU A 33 0.57 0.67 15.02
CA GLU A 33 0.99 1.82 15.84
C GLU A 33 0.51 1.69 17.29
N SER A 34 -0.70 1.17 17.52
CA SER A 34 -1.29 0.96 18.85
C SER A 34 -0.84 -0.33 19.53
N GLY A 35 -0.06 -1.19 18.86
CA GLY A 35 0.34 -2.50 19.37
C GLY A 35 -0.72 -3.60 19.29
N GLU A 36 -1.95 -3.29 18.84
CA GLU A 36 -3.02 -4.29 18.61
C GLU A 36 -2.67 -5.35 17.54
N ARG A 37 -1.62 -5.10 16.76
CA ARG A 37 -1.06 -6.01 15.76
C ARG A 37 0.44 -6.05 15.92
N GLU A 38 0.99 -7.25 16.02
CA GLU A 38 2.43 -7.44 16.04
C GLU A 38 2.99 -7.48 14.61
N ILE A 39 3.89 -6.54 14.30
CA ILE A 39 4.53 -6.48 12.97
C ILE A 39 5.39 -7.71 12.66
N ASN A 40 5.99 -8.33 13.68
CA ASN A 40 6.80 -9.54 13.53
C ASN A 40 5.98 -10.76 13.08
N LYS A 41 4.67 -10.78 13.36
CA LYS A 41 3.74 -11.83 12.89
C LYS A 41 3.26 -11.59 11.44
N ALA A 42 3.63 -10.47 10.82
CA ALA A 42 3.18 -10.13 9.47
C ALA A 42 3.90 -10.96 8.40
N LYS A 43 3.15 -11.75 7.61
CA LYS A 43 3.70 -12.53 6.48
C LYS A 43 4.19 -11.68 5.30
N CYS A 44 3.74 -10.43 5.20
CA CYS A 44 4.08 -9.56 4.07
C CYS A 44 5.44 -8.87 4.29
N LYS A 45 6.46 -9.29 3.52
CA LYS A 45 7.81 -8.71 3.57
C LYS A 45 7.85 -7.19 3.37
N ILE A 46 7.00 -6.67 2.48
CA ILE A 46 6.87 -5.21 2.26
C ILE A 46 6.41 -4.50 3.54
N LYS A 47 5.45 -5.06 4.28
CA LYS A 47 4.95 -4.42 5.52
C LYS A 47 6.03 -4.38 6.59
N VAL A 48 6.74 -5.48 6.77
CA VAL A 48 7.87 -5.55 7.71
C VAL A 48 8.91 -4.51 7.34
N CYS A 49 9.35 -4.48 6.08
CA CYS A 49 10.34 -3.52 5.61
C CYS A 49 9.89 -2.07 5.80
N CYS A 50 8.70 -1.68 5.34
CA CYS A 50 8.23 -0.31 5.44
C CYS A 50 7.92 0.12 6.87
N PHE A 51 7.24 -0.70 7.68
CA PHE A 51 6.78 -0.25 9.01
C PHE A 51 7.79 -0.52 10.13
N LYS A 52 8.51 -1.64 10.08
CA LYS A 52 9.49 -2.00 11.11
C LYS A 52 10.85 -1.39 10.82
N ASP A 53 11.39 -1.66 9.62
CA ASP A 53 12.81 -1.44 9.37
C ASP A 53 13.10 -0.02 8.84
N LYS A 54 12.28 0.48 7.92
CA LYS A 54 12.51 1.75 7.22
C LYS A 54 11.63 2.91 7.69
N LYS A 55 10.50 2.61 8.35
CA LYS A 55 9.49 3.58 8.81
C LYS A 55 8.95 4.49 7.70
N PHE A 56 8.73 3.92 6.51
CA PHE A 56 8.16 4.62 5.35
C PHE A 56 6.63 4.58 5.36
N GLU A 57 6.00 5.59 4.74
CA GLU A 57 4.56 5.59 4.52
C GLU A 57 4.19 4.50 3.51
N THR A 58 4.89 4.47 2.38
CA THR A 58 4.78 3.40 1.39
C THR A 58 6.12 3.10 0.71
N CYS A 59 6.13 2.07 -0.16
CA CYS A 59 7.27 1.81 -1.03
C CYS A 59 7.59 2.97 -1.99
N ALA A 60 6.71 3.95 -2.14
CA ALA A 60 6.99 5.17 -2.91
C ALA A 60 8.11 6.00 -2.28
N ASP A 61 8.27 5.96 -0.96
CA ASP A 61 9.29 6.74 -0.25
C ASP A 61 10.68 6.07 -0.29
N CYS A 62 10.76 4.85 -0.83
CA CYS A 62 12.03 4.13 -0.91
C CYS A 62 12.97 4.83 -1.91
N PRO A 63 14.17 5.29 -1.49
CA PRO A 63 15.13 5.91 -2.40
C PRO A 63 15.62 4.88 -3.43
N ASP A 64 15.78 3.63 -3.01
CA ASP A 64 16.25 2.51 -3.82
C ASP A 64 15.14 1.84 -4.63
N TYR A 65 14.03 2.52 -4.92
CA TYR A 65 12.86 1.92 -5.58
C TYR A 65 13.22 1.14 -6.85
N SER A 66 14.12 1.67 -7.67
CA SER A 66 14.56 1.06 -8.94
C SER A 66 15.35 -0.23 -8.76
N THR A 67 15.99 -0.45 -7.61
CA THR A 67 16.86 -1.62 -7.34
C THR A 67 16.35 -2.48 -6.17
N CYS A 68 15.29 -2.06 -5.48
CA CYS A 68 14.78 -2.73 -4.30
C CYS A 68 14.17 -4.10 -4.63
N LYS A 69 14.90 -5.17 -4.32
CA LYS A 69 14.47 -6.55 -4.53
C LYS A 69 13.11 -6.86 -3.89
N ILE A 70 12.83 -6.32 -2.70
CA ILE A 70 11.55 -6.56 -2.00
C ILE A 70 10.36 -6.01 -2.80
N ILE A 71 10.52 -4.82 -3.39
CA ILE A 71 9.48 -4.17 -4.19
C ILE A 71 9.28 -4.93 -5.50
N HIS A 72 10.36 -5.20 -6.23
CA HIS A 72 10.29 -5.91 -7.51
C HIS A 72 9.73 -7.31 -7.36
N SER A 73 10.24 -8.11 -6.41
CA SER A 73 9.71 -9.45 -6.12
C SER A 73 8.23 -9.46 -5.74
N PHE A 74 7.69 -8.35 -5.22
CA PHE A 74 6.25 -8.24 -4.96
C PHE A 74 5.45 -7.87 -6.21
N HIS A 75 5.96 -6.97 -7.04
CA HIS A 75 5.31 -6.56 -8.29
C HIS A 75 5.39 -7.62 -9.39
N ASP A 76 6.40 -8.49 -9.36
CA ASP A 76 6.60 -9.59 -10.32
C ASP A 76 5.68 -10.79 -10.06
N LYS A 77 4.91 -10.78 -8.97
CA LYS A 77 3.93 -11.82 -8.69
C LYS A 77 2.86 -11.86 -9.77
N SER A 78 2.41 -13.08 -10.09
CA SER A 78 1.29 -13.27 -11.01
C SER A 78 0.00 -12.66 -10.43
N GLY A 79 -0.73 -11.95 -11.28
CA GLY A 79 -2.02 -11.36 -10.94
C GLY A 79 -2.11 -9.86 -11.25
N TYR A 80 -3.25 -9.47 -11.80
CA TYR A 80 -3.52 -8.10 -12.25
C TYR A 80 -3.31 -7.04 -11.17
N LYS A 81 -3.66 -7.37 -9.92
CA LYS A 81 -3.51 -6.47 -8.77
C LYS A 81 -2.06 -6.03 -8.53
N TYR A 82 -1.07 -6.87 -8.79
CA TYR A 82 0.34 -6.53 -8.54
C TYR A 82 0.87 -5.50 -9.53
N LYS A 83 0.44 -5.59 -10.80
CA LYS A 83 0.70 -4.55 -11.81
C LYS A 83 0.03 -3.24 -11.42
N LYS A 84 -1.19 -3.29 -10.90
CA LYS A 84 -1.92 -2.10 -10.43
C LYS A 84 -1.26 -1.43 -9.22
N TYR A 85 -0.79 -2.22 -8.27
CA TYR A 85 -0.02 -1.75 -7.12
C TYR A 85 1.29 -1.08 -7.54
N LYS A 86 1.99 -1.64 -8.54
CA LYS A 86 3.15 -0.98 -9.16
C LYS A 86 2.78 0.40 -9.71
N GLN A 87 1.72 0.47 -10.53
CA GLN A 87 1.23 1.75 -11.08
C GLN A 87 0.88 2.76 -9.97
N SER A 88 0.25 2.33 -8.89
CA SER A 88 -0.01 3.20 -7.73
C SER A 88 1.26 3.77 -7.12
N ILE A 89 2.28 2.94 -6.89
CA ILE A 89 3.55 3.42 -6.33
C ILE A 89 4.24 4.39 -7.28
N GLU A 90 4.31 4.05 -8.57
CA GLU A 90 4.90 4.93 -9.59
C GLU A 90 4.16 6.27 -9.68
N PHE A 91 2.83 6.25 -9.61
CA PHE A 91 2.01 7.44 -9.59
C PHE A 91 2.30 8.31 -8.36
N ILE A 92 2.33 7.73 -7.16
CA ILE A 92 2.63 8.44 -5.91
C ILE A 92 4.03 9.06 -6.00
N ARG A 93 5.03 8.34 -6.51
CA ARG A 93 6.40 8.87 -6.67
C ARG A 93 6.45 10.07 -7.61
N LYS A 94 5.68 10.04 -8.70
CA LYS A 94 5.68 11.11 -9.71
C LYS A 94 4.84 12.32 -9.28
N ASN A 95 3.74 12.10 -8.56
CA ASN A 95 2.68 13.10 -8.37
C ASN A 95 2.42 13.47 -6.91
N GLY A 96 3.01 12.72 -5.97
CA GLY A 96 2.77 12.86 -4.54
C GLY A 96 1.48 12.20 -4.05
N TYR A 97 1.43 11.97 -2.74
CA TYR A 97 0.29 11.35 -2.06
C TYR A 97 -1.01 12.14 -2.21
N GLY A 98 -0.95 13.47 -2.18
CA GLY A 98 -2.15 14.30 -2.27
C GLY A 98 -2.95 14.08 -3.56
N LYS A 99 -2.27 13.98 -4.71
CA LYS A 99 -2.92 13.66 -5.99
C LYS A 99 -3.45 12.23 -6.02
N PHE A 100 -2.69 11.27 -5.47
CA PHE A 100 -3.12 9.87 -5.41
C PHE A 100 -4.42 9.72 -4.63
N VAL A 101 -4.52 10.29 -3.43
CA VAL A 101 -5.71 10.17 -2.57
C VAL A 101 -6.94 10.74 -3.25
N LYS A 102 -6.84 11.93 -3.88
CA LYS A 102 -7.95 12.57 -4.61
C LYS A 102 -8.56 11.66 -5.69
N ILE A 103 -7.72 10.91 -6.41
CA ILE A 103 -8.16 10.00 -7.46
C ILE A 103 -8.68 8.69 -6.85
N ALA A 104 -7.93 8.12 -5.91
CA ALA A 104 -8.21 6.81 -5.32
C ALA A 104 -9.51 6.78 -4.51
N ASP A 105 -9.94 7.91 -3.97
CA ASP A 105 -11.24 8.06 -3.29
C ASP A 105 -12.44 7.70 -4.16
N ASN A 106 -12.32 7.83 -5.48
CA ASN A 106 -13.40 7.51 -6.43
C ASN A 106 -13.36 6.05 -6.93
N TRP A 107 -12.41 5.24 -6.46
CA TRP A 107 -12.28 3.86 -6.91
C TRP A 107 -13.29 2.92 -6.25
N LYS A 108 -13.74 1.91 -7.01
CA LYS A 108 -14.62 0.82 -6.52
C LYS A 108 -13.84 -0.38 -5.97
N GLY A 109 -12.56 -0.20 -5.65
CA GLY A 109 -11.65 -1.25 -5.21
C GLY A 109 -10.27 -0.72 -4.83
N PRO A 110 -9.35 -1.60 -4.37
CA PRO A 110 -8.06 -1.19 -3.82
C PRO A 110 -7.06 -0.66 -4.84
N TYR A 111 -7.46 -0.63 -6.10
CA TYR A 111 -6.76 -0.07 -7.24
C TYR A 111 -7.79 0.42 -8.25
N GLY A 112 -7.39 1.35 -9.11
CA GLY A 112 -8.23 1.85 -10.19
C GLY A 112 -7.40 2.38 -11.34
N LYS A 113 -7.88 3.47 -11.93
CA LYS A 113 -7.17 4.18 -12.99
C LYS A 113 -6.77 5.59 -12.53
N PHE A 114 -5.85 6.19 -13.28
CA PHE A 114 -5.22 7.48 -12.98
C PHE A 114 -5.51 8.54 -14.06
N ASP A 115 -6.38 8.20 -15.02
CA ASP A 115 -6.91 9.03 -16.11
C ASP A 115 -8.20 9.75 -15.68
#